data_AF-K5CC62-F1
#
_entry.id   AF-K5CC62-F1
#
_cell.length_a   1.000
_cell.length_b   1.000
_cell.length_c   1.000
_cell.angle_alpha   90.00
_cell.angle_beta   90.00
_cell.angle_gamma   90.00
#
_symmetry.space_group_name_H-M   'P 1'
#
loop_
_entity.id
_entity.type
_entity.pdbx_description
1 polymer ?
#
loop_
_entity_poly.entity_id
_entity_poly.type
_entity_poly.pdbx_seq_one_letter_code
_entity_poly.pdbx_strand_id
1 'polypeptide(L)'
;MIVPCGSSKVWSKNPSAGPTIARDAYVGSPFKVNRKYAECIGDQWLILSAKYGFIDPDFVLPGPYEVTFKKKSSGPIDLETLSQQIKDRRLATFDAVVGLGGKEYRHAIETAFEGTEVDLQFPFAGLPIGKAMQAAKRAAENADTGDG
;
A
#
# COMPACT_ATOMS: atom_id res chain seq x y z
N MET A 1 4.76 6.69 -3.73
CA MET A 1 3.38 6.20 -3.46
C MET A 1 3.39 5.00 -2.51
N ILE A 2 2.47 4.94 -1.55
CA ILE A 2 2.30 3.78 -0.65
C ILE A 2 0.91 3.18 -0.85
N VAL A 3 0.86 1.94 -1.32
CA VAL A 3 -0.36 1.19 -1.63
C VAL A 3 -0.69 0.24 -0.46
N PRO A 4 -1.91 0.26 0.11
CA PRO A 4 -2.29 -0.64 1.19
C PRO A 4 -2.45 -2.06 0.66
N CYS A 5 -1.96 -3.06 1.39
CA CYS A 5 -2.16 -4.45 1.00
C CYS A 5 -3.65 -4.85 0.99
N GLY A 6 -4.00 -5.79 0.11
CA GLY A 6 -5.35 -6.35 0.02
C GLY A 6 -5.56 -7.53 0.97
N SER A 7 -6.78 -7.68 1.49
CA SER A 7 -7.16 -8.90 2.24
C SER A 7 -7.18 -10.12 1.31
N SER A 8 -7.82 -10.00 0.15
CA SER A 8 -7.90 -11.06 -0.86
C SER A 8 -6.54 -11.30 -1.53
N LYS A 9 -6.05 -12.53 -1.42
CA LYS A 9 -4.80 -12.97 -2.04
C LYS A 9 -5.06 -14.10 -3.06
N VAL A 10 -4.09 -14.40 -3.91
CA VAL A 10 -4.19 -15.43 -4.95
C VAL A 10 -4.57 -16.80 -4.37
N TRP A 11 -4.05 -17.15 -3.19
CA TRP A 11 -4.36 -18.40 -2.49
C TRP A 11 -5.82 -18.56 -2.07
N SER A 12 -6.57 -17.46 -1.94
CA SER A 12 -8.02 -17.53 -1.70
C SER A 12 -8.79 -18.12 -2.90
N LYS A 13 -8.20 -18.08 -4.10
CA LYS A 13 -8.78 -18.62 -5.35
C LYS A 13 -8.05 -19.88 -5.83
N ASN A 14 -6.73 -19.92 -5.64
CA ASN A 14 -5.89 -21.07 -5.99
C ASN A 14 -5.01 -21.43 -4.78
N PRO A 15 -5.51 -22.28 -3.84
CA PRO A 15 -4.77 -22.66 -2.64
C PRO A 15 -3.42 -23.33 -2.93
N SER A 16 -3.27 -23.96 -4.10
CA SER A 16 -2.03 -24.62 -4.54
C SER A 16 -1.03 -23.70 -5.23
N ALA A 17 -1.31 -22.39 -5.31
CA ALA A 17 -0.36 -21.42 -5.85
C ALA A 17 0.95 -21.42 -5.03
N GLY A 18 2.09 -21.37 -5.72
CA GLY A 18 3.40 -21.24 -5.08
C GLY A 18 3.69 -19.82 -4.56
N PRO A 19 4.91 -19.59 -4.07
CA PRO A 19 5.38 -18.25 -3.75
C PRO A 19 5.13 -17.27 -4.90
N THR A 20 4.57 -16.10 -4.60
CA THR A 20 4.09 -15.15 -5.62
C THR A 20 4.52 -13.74 -5.24
N ILE A 21 4.98 -12.95 -6.21
CA ILE A 21 5.33 -11.54 -5.96
C ILE A 21 4.12 -10.72 -5.50
N ALA A 22 4.35 -9.78 -4.60
CA ALA A 22 3.31 -9.05 -3.87
C ALA A 22 2.30 -8.37 -4.81
N ARG A 23 2.78 -7.75 -5.91
CA ARG A 23 1.93 -7.07 -6.89
C ARG A 23 0.89 -7.97 -7.56
N ASP A 24 1.15 -9.27 -7.66
CA ASP A 24 0.27 -10.26 -8.28
C ASP A 24 -0.45 -11.14 -7.25
N ALA A 25 0.13 -11.27 -6.06
CA ALA A 25 -0.43 -12.02 -4.97
C ALA A 25 -1.68 -11.34 -4.38
N TYR A 26 -1.73 -10.00 -4.29
CA TYR A 26 -2.93 -9.29 -3.84
C TYR A 26 -3.92 -9.11 -5.00
N VAL A 27 -5.09 -9.74 -4.90
CA VAL A 27 -6.05 -9.82 -6.02
C VAL A 27 -7.36 -9.06 -5.80
N GLY A 28 -7.53 -8.42 -4.64
CA GLY A 28 -8.72 -7.66 -4.29
C GLY A 28 -8.86 -6.36 -5.10
N SER A 29 -10.09 -5.97 -5.43
CA SER A 29 -10.37 -4.77 -6.23
C SER A 29 -9.77 -3.47 -5.67
N PRO A 30 -9.82 -3.20 -4.34
CA PRO A 30 -9.19 -1.99 -3.80
C PRO A 30 -7.68 -1.93 -4.04
N PHE A 31 -6.99 -3.07 -3.92
CA PHE A 31 -5.55 -3.14 -4.20
C PHE A 31 -5.27 -2.86 -5.67
N LYS A 32 -6.00 -3.50 -6.59
CA LYS A 32 -5.81 -3.31 -8.04
C LYS A 32 -6.01 -1.86 -8.48
N VAL A 33 -7.04 -1.20 -7.96
CA VAL A 33 -7.31 0.22 -8.27
C VAL A 33 -6.20 1.12 -7.73
N ASN A 34 -5.80 0.93 -6.47
CA ASN A 34 -4.73 1.73 -5.87
C ASN A 34 -3.37 1.47 -6.51
N ARG A 35 -3.08 0.22 -6.92
CA ARG A 35 -1.90 -0.15 -7.70
C ARG A 35 -1.87 0.61 -9.02
N LYS A 36 -2.95 0.57 -9.81
CA LYS A 36 -3.02 1.29 -11.09
C LYS A 36 -2.87 2.81 -10.90
N TYR A 37 -3.47 3.38 -9.86
CA TYR A 37 -3.26 4.80 -9.52
C TYR A 37 -1.79 5.10 -9.22
N ALA A 38 -1.12 4.26 -8.42
CA ALA A 38 0.29 4.44 -8.08
C ALA A 38 1.21 4.26 -9.30
N GLU A 39 0.93 3.29 -10.18
CA GLU A 39 1.69 3.03 -11.42
C GLU A 39 1.51 4.14 -12.47
N CYS A 40 0.37 4.85 -12.49
CA CYS A 40 0.12 5.93 -13.45
C CYS A 40 0.69 7.28 -13.01
N ILE A 41 0.75 7.55 -11.71
CA ILE A 41 1.00 8.91 -11.19
C ILE A 41 2.29 8.99 -10.36
N GLY A 42 2.69 7.89 -9.71
CA GLY A 42 3.85 7.89 -8.83
C GLY A 42 5.13 7.50 -9.56
N ASP A 43 6.22 8.20 -9.25
CA ASP A 43 7.57 7.82 -9.75
C ASP A 43 7.98 6.44 -9.23
N GLN A 44 7.68 6.17 -7.97
CA GLN A 44 7.93 4.90 -7.30
C GLN A 44 6.78 4.53 -6.37
N TRP A 45 6.57 3.23 -6.19
CA TRP A 45 5.55 2.74 -5.28
C TRP A 45 5.98 1.51 -4.48
N LEU A 46 5.48 1.46 -3.25
CA LEU A 46 5.65 0.35 -2.32
C LEU A 46 4.29 -0.13 -1.84
N ILE A 47 4.26 -1.35 -1.33
CA ILE A 47 3.09 -1.91 -0.65
C ILE A 47 3.32 -1.82 0.85
N LEU A 48 2.36 -1.24 1.56
CA LEU A 48 2.30 -1.38 3.02
C LEU A 48 1.53 -2.66 3.37
N SER A 49 2.27 -3.70 3.74
CA SER A 49 1.75 -4.97 4.24
C SER A 49 1.63 -4.95 5.76
N ALA A 50 0.48 -5.35 6.29
CA ALA A 50 0.32 -5.48 7.74
C ALA A 50 1.27 -6.52 8.36
N LYS A 51 1.78 -7.49 7.58
CA LYS A 51 2.72 -8.51 8.06
C LYS A 51 4.19 -8.12 7.86
N TYR A 52 4.51 -7.53 6.70
CA TYR A 52 5.90 -7.34 6.27
C TYR A 52 6.35 -5.86 6.24
N GLY A 53 5.43 -4.92 6.51
CA GLY A 53 5.69 -3.49 6.42
C GLY A 53 5.79 -3.00 4.99
N PHE A 54 6.67 -2.04 4.74
CA PHE A 54 6.96 -1.51 3.41
C PHE A 54 7.75 -2.53 2.59
N ILE A 55 7.09 -3.12 1.60
CA ILE A 55 7.67 -4.10 0.69
C ILE A 55 7.58 -3.63 -0.75
N ASP A 56 8.55 -4.05 -1.55
CA ASP A 56 8.57 -3.81 -2.98
C ASP A 56 7.44 -4.60 -3.68
N PRO A 57 6.93 -4.10 -4.81
CA PRO A 57 5.97 -4.83 -5.65
C PRO A 57 6.44 -6.25 -6.01
N ASP A 58 7.75 -6.43 -6.13
CA ASP A 58 8.40 -7.69 -6.52
C ASP A 58 8.79 -8.56 -5.31
N PHE A 59 8.46 -8.14 -4.09
CA PHE A 59 8.67 -8.95 -2.89
C PHE A 59 7.89 -10.26 -2.98
N VAL A 60 8.58 -11.40 -2.86
CA VAL A 60 7.97 -12.72 -2.94
C VAL A 60 7.24 -13.06 -1.64
N LEU A 61 5.92 -13.14 -1.70
CA LEU A 61 5.11 -13.67 -0.60
C LEU A 61 5.19 -15.21 -0.62
N PRO A 62 5.66 -15.86 0.47
CA PRO A 62 5.93 -17.30 0.45
C PRO A 62 4.66 -18.17 0.44
N GLY A 63 3.51 -17.63 0.85
CA GLY A 63 2.27 -18.38 0.98
C GLY A 63 1.14 -17.56 1.60
N PRO A 64 -0.03 -18.18 1.86
CA PRO A 64 -1.17 -17.51 2.46
C PRO A 64 -0.87 -17.03 3.88
N TYR A 65 -1.46 -15.89 4.25
CA TYR A 65 -1.45 -15.38 5.62
C TYR A 65 -2.61 -14.40 5.82
N GLU A 66 -3.06 -14.23 7.05
CA GLU A 66 -4.11 -13.29 7.44
C GLU A 66 -3.64 -12.43 8.62
N VAL A 67 -3.07 -11.26 8.28
CA VAL A 67 -2.59 -10.25 9.23
C VAL A 67 -3.21 -8.91 8.86
N THR A 68 -3.64 -8.13 9.84
CA THR A 68 -4.34 -6.85 9.64
C THR A 68 -4.03 -5.84 10.74
N PHE A 69 -3.84 -4.58 10.37
CA PHE A 69 -3.68 -3.49 11.34
C PHE A 69 -4.90 -3.31 12.25
N LYS A 70 -6.10 -3.73 11.82
CA LYS A 70 -7.34 -3.62 12.62
C LYS A 70 -7.36 -4.52 13.87
N LYS A 71 -6.53 -5.57 13.92
CA LYS A 71 -6.55 -6.58 14.97
C LYS A 71 -5.13 -6.83 15.45
N LYS A 72 -4.76 -6.27 16.60
CA LYS A 72 -3.44 -6.49 17.23
C LYS A 72 -3.10 -7.97 17.40
N SER A 73 -4.06 -8.80 17.76
CA SER A 73 -3.84 -10.25 17.92
C SER A 73 -3.62 -11.01 16.60
N SER A 74 -3.72 -10.36 15.44
CA SER A 74 -3.25 -10.94 14.17
C SER A 74 -1.74 -10.82 13.96
N GLY A 75 -1.02 -10.14 14.88
CA GLY A 75 0.41 -9.92 14.80
C GLY A 75 0.84 -8.99 13.67
N PRO A 76 0.25 -7.77 13.55
CA PRO A 76 0.75 -6.81 12.60
C PRO A 76 2.17 -6.37 12.98
N ILE A 77 2.96 -6.01 11.98
CA ILE A 77 4.29 -5.43 12.17
C ILE A 77 4.24 -4.23 13.10
N ASP A 78 5.19 -4.15 14.03
CA ASP A 78 5.29 -3.05 14.98
C ASP A 78 5.68 -1.74 14.30
N LEU A 79 5.18 -0.62 14.86
CA LEU A 79 5.40 0.72 14.32
C LEU A 79 6.88 1.14 14.37
N GLU A 80 7.63 0.65 15.35
CA GLU A 80 9.09 0.87 15.42
C GLU A 80 9.79 0.24 14.21
N THR A 81 9.43 -0.99 13.84
CA THR A 81 9.98 -1.67 12.66
C THR A 81 9.63 -0.92 11.37
N LEU A 82 8.41 -0.39 11.25
CA LEU A 82 8.05 0.47 10.11
C LEU A 82 8.91 1.73 10.05
N SER A 83 9.16 2.37 11.18
CA SER A 83 10.00 3.56 11.28
C SER A 83 11.46 3.27 10.90
N GLN A 84 11.97 2.09 11.29
CA GLN A 84 13.30 1.63 10.84
C GLN A 84 13.33 1.40 9.33
N GLN A 85 12.28 0.80 8.75
CA GLN A 85 12.19 0.63 7.29
C GLN A 85 12.22 1.97 6.54
N ILE A 86 11.67 3.06 7.09
CA ILE A 86 11.79 4.40 6.48
C ILE A 86 13.27 4.80 6.37
N LYS A 87 14.06 4.57 7.42
CA LYS A 87 15.49 4.90 7.47
C LYS A 87 16.31 4.01 6.55
N ASP A 88 16.17 2.69 6.68
CA ASP A 88 16.95 1.70 5.95
C ASP A 88 16.74 1.81 4.44
N ARG A 89 15.49 2.07 4.02
CA ARG A 89 15.13 2.23 2.62
C ARG A 89 15.23 3.68 2.13
N ARG A 90 15.69 4.60 2.97
CA ARG A 90 15.81 6.03 2.67
C ARG A 90 14.52 6.65 2.13
N LEU A 91 13.36 6.22 2.62
CA LEU A 91 12.07 6.73 2.16
C LEU A 91 11.81 8.19 2.60
N ALA A 92 12.60 8.68 3.55
CA ALA A 92 12.58 10.08 3.96
C ALA A 92 13.33 11.03 3.01
N THR A 93 13.91 10.54 1.90
CA THR A 93 14.56 11.41 0.90
C THR A 93 13.62 11.90 -0.20
N PHE A 94 12.36 11.47 -0.19
CA PHE A 94 11.33 11.97 -1.10
C PHE A 94 10.72 13.24 -0.54
N ASP A 95 10.50 14.25 -1.38
CA ASP A 95 9.86 15.50 -0.96
C ASP A 95 8.41 15.26 -0.52
N ALA A 96 7.71 14.34 -1.20
CA ALA A 96 6.33 13.99 -0.91
C ALA A 96 6.10 12.48 -0.95
N VAL A 97 5.28 12.00 -0.01
CA VAL A 97 4.82 10.62 0.05
C VAL A 97 3.30 10.60 0.09
N VAL A 98 2.71 10.06 -0.98
CA VAL A 98 1.27 9.85 -1.08
C VAL A 98 0.91 8.47 -0.50
N GLY A 99 0.14 8.46 0.57
CA GLY A 99 -0.42 7.27 1.22
C GLY A 99 -1.85 7.00 0.78
N LEU A 100 -2.14 5.74 0.41
CA LEU A 100 -3.48 5.29 0.07
C LEU A 100 -4.05 4.38 1.15
N GLY A 101 -5.37 4.31 1.23
CA GLY A 101 -6.08 3.39 2.12
C GLY A 101 -6.85 4.04 3.25
N GLY A 102 -7.41 3.18 4.10
CA GLY A 102 -8.25 3.62 5.23
C GLY A 102 -7.45 4.08 6.44
N LYS A 103 -8.19 4.49 7.49
CA LYS A 103 -7.66 5.06 8.74
C LYS A 103 -6.46 4.32 9.32
N GLU A 104 -6.52 2.99 9.41
CA GLU A 104 -5.44 2.18 10.01
C GLU A 104 -4.13 2.25 9.21
N TYR A 105 -4.22 2.22 7.87
CA TYR A 105 -3.04 2.34 7.02
C TYR A 105 -2.46 3.76 7.07
N ARG A 106 -3.34 4.78 7.06
CA ARG A 106 -2.93 6.17 7.23
C ARG A 106 -2.18 6.36 8.56
N HIS A 107 -2.74 5.86 9.66
CA HIS A 107 -2.10 5.97 10.97
C HIS A 107 -0.73 5.29 11.00
N ALA A 108 -0.60 4.10 10.40
CA ALA A 108 0.69 3.41 10.29
C ALA A 108 1.72 4.20 9.47
N ILE A 109 1.30 4.85 8.36
CA ILE A 109 2.17 5.72 7.55
C ILE A 109 2.57 6.96 8.34
N GLU A 110 1.61 7.69 8.92
CA GLU A 110 1.87 8.88 9.72
C GLU A 110 2.87 8.59 10.86
N THR A 111 2.70 7.46 11.55
CA THR A 111 3.60 7.08 12.64
C THR A 111 4.99 6.69 12.13
N ALA A 112 5.06 5.94 11.02
CA ALA A 112 6.35 5.50 10.48
C ALA A 112 7.23 6.66 9.99
N PHE A 113 6.60 7.73 9.50
CA PHE A 113 7.27 8.94 9.02
C PHE A 113 7.35 10.05 10.09
N GLU A 114 6.96 9.78 11.33
CA GLU A 114 7.05 10.75 12.42
C GLU A 114 8.50 11.22 12.61
N GLY A 115 8.69 12.54 12.69
CA GLY A 115 10.02 13.15 12.81
C GLY A 115 10.81 13.27 11.51
N THR A 116 10.20 12.94 10.36
CA THR A 116 10.75 13.26 9.02
C THR A 116 10.17 14.57 8.48
N GLU A 117 10.85 15.18 7.51
CA GLU A 117 10.40 16.41 6.83
C GLU A 117 9.53 16.13 5.59
N VAL A 118 9.14 14.87 5.37
CA VAL A 118 8.37 14.44 4.19
C VAL A 118 6.96 15.00 4.23
N ASP A 119 6.49 15.55 3.10
CA ASP A 119 5.09 15.91 2.94
C ASP A 119 4.20 14.67 2.75
N LEU A 120 3.44 14.30 3.78
CA LEU A 120 2.52 13.17 3.74
C LEU A 120 1.15 13.60 3.19
N GLN A 121 0.77 13.00 2.06
CA GLN A 121 -0.49 13.30 1.39
C GLN A 121 -1.43 12.09 1.40
N PHE A 122 -2.71 12.33 1.68
CA PHE A 122 -3.75 11.30 1.68
C PHE A 122 -4.97 11.76 0.87
N PRO A 123 -4.88 11.78 -0.47
CA PRO A 123 -5.85 12.46 -1.35
C PRO A 123 -7.27 11.90 -1.27
N PHE A 124 -7.43 10.66 -0.79
CA PHE A 124 -8.73 10.00 -0.66
C PHE A 124 -9.14 9.75 0.80
N ALA A 125 -8.44 10.34 1.77
CA ALA A 125 -8.79 10.20 3.18
C ALA A 125 -10.20 10.72 3.47
N GLY A 126 -10.91 10.05 4.37
CA GLY A 126 -12.27 10.41 4.76
C GLY A 126 -13.37 10.00 3.77
N LEU A 127 -13.03 9.57 2.56
CA LEU A 127 -14.01 9.05 1.61
C LEU A 127 -14.44 7.61 1.97
N PRO A 128 -15.72 7.25 1.78
CA PRO A 128 -16.14 5.86 1.77
C PRO A 128 -15.36 5.06 0.73
N ILE A 129 -15.04 3.80 1.01
CA ILE A 129 -14.15 2.97 0.18
C ILE A 129 -14.55 2.94 -1.31
N GLY A 130 -15.86 2.89 -1.62
CA GLY A 130 -16.36 2.94 -3.00
C GLY A 130 -16.06 4.27 -3.70
N LYS A 131 -16.25 5.40 -3.00
CA LYS A 131 -15.94 6.73 -3.53
C LYS A 131 -14.44 6.95 -3.67
N ALA A 132 -13.64 6.47 -2.71
CA ALA A 132 -12.18 6.49 -2.77
C ALA A 132 -11.67 5.73 -4.00
N MET A 133 -12.17 4.51 -4.26
CA MET A 133 -11.82 3.74 -5.45
C MET A 133 -12.24 4.43 -6.75
N GLN A 134 -13.44 5.04 -6.79
CA GLN A 134 -13.88 5.79 -7.97
C GLN A 134 -12.98 7.00 -8.24
N ALA A 135 -12.60 7.75 -7.20
CA ALA A 135 -11.71 8.89 -7.32
C ALA A 135 -10.30 8.48 -7.79
N ALA A 136 -9.72 7.44 -7.18
CA ALA A 136 -8.42 6.89 -7.57
C ALA A 136 -8.44 6.41 -9.03
N LYS A 137 -9.50 5.69 -9.44
CA LYS A 137 -9.63 5.23 -10.83
C LYS A 137 -9.69 6.39 -11.82
N ARG A 138 -10.54 7.40 -11.57
CA ARG A 138 -10.67 8.58 -12.44
C ARG A 138 -9.37 9.35 -12.57
N ALA A 139 -8.64 9.53 -11.46
CA ALA A 139 -7.36 10.22 -11.47
C ALA A 139 -6.31 9.45 -12.30
N ALA A 140 -6.28 8.12 -12.19
CA ALA A 140 -5.41 7.28 -13.01
C ALA A 140 -5.77 7.35 -14.50
N GLU A 141 -7.07 7.32 -14.84
CA GLU A 141 -7.57 7.45 -16.22
C GLU A 141 -7.19 8.80 -16.85
N ASN A 142 -7.33 9.90 -16.10
CA ASN A 142 -6.99 11.24 -16.58
C ASN A 142 -5.47 11.42 -16.82
N ALA A 143 -4.63 10.80 -16.00
CA ALA A 143 -3.18 10.85 -16.16
C ALA A 143 -2.72 10.08 -17.42
N ASP A 144 -3.37 8.96 -17.74
CA ASP A 144 -3.08 8.11 -18.92
C ASP A 144 -3.42 8.83 -20.24
N THR A 145 -4.45 9.69 -20.24
CA THR A 145 -4.88 10.48 -21.42
C THR A 145 -4.15 11.81 -21.63
N GLY A 146 -3.25 12.20 -20.73
CA GLY A 146 -2.57 13.51 -20.74
C GLY A 146 -1.27 13.59 -21.53
N ASP A 147 -0.82 12.48 -22.13
CA ASP A 147 0.43 12.37 -22.92
C ASP A 147 0.12 12.38 -24.43
N GLY A 148 -0.52 13.47 -24.90
CA GLY A 148 -0.92 13.67 -26.30
C GLY A 148 -0.64 15.08 -26.79
#